data_AF-A0A411HN44-F1
#
_entry.id   AF-A0A411HN44-F1
#
_cell.length_a   1.000
_cell.length_b   1.000
_cell.length_c   1.000
_cell.angle_alpha   90.00
_cell.angle_beta   90.00
_cell.angle_gamma   90.00
#
_symmetry.space_group_name_H-M   'P 1'
#
loop_
_entity.id
_entity.type
_entity.pdbx_description
1 polymer ?
#
loop_
_entity_poly.entity_id
_entity_poly.type
_entity_poly.pdbx_seq_one_letter_code
_entity_poly.pdbx_strand_id
1 'polypeptide(L)'
;MPKNLVRFASRIFPIPLIRMALFPALLALMQVASAERLEPPLELLYNPLNVLVSGKVDEINPQGRIVFARQDVLSAKIRPPELIDVRVPTQTLADVKVGESYLLGYSIYARDPRKPEALIGSPLGPVLIVSEGLEPALFRDTAEVRKLLKLGRSEHGRESRSSLDLLLAALKSDDSQLQNLAAAQITMEPELLQRIKPSDLPAIKALVANDQAHPAARAILLVAANRHPQQLGQAWPTEMALSILTTTPIDLNLTKSLDLGQLVLSAFDMLSTLSSDLPLASVTRWIGSANSGIAERALLIVRKQAPDQERVAIQQALDDSTLAPLTREFLQDHLRRLNLTDDKAHNTATDSQKH
;
A
#
# COMPACT_ATOMS: atom_id res chain seq x y z
N MET A 1 61.23 -23.43 74.86
CA MET A 1 61.97 -24.34 73.97
C MET A 1 61.10 -25.58 73.73
N PRO A 2 60.96 -26.10 72.50
CA PRO A 2 60.89 -25.47 71.17
C PRO A 2 59.42 -25.44 70.65
N LYS A 3 58.93 -24.51 69.82
CA LYS A 3 59.23 -24.18 68.41
C LYS A 3 59.10 -25.37 67.43
N ASN A 4 58.17 -25.23 66.47
CA ASN A 4 58.28 -25.53 65.01
C ASN A 4 56.99 -26.15 64.45
N LEU A 5 56.31 -25.43 63.55
CA LEU A 5 56.29 -25.57 62.08
C LEU A 5 55.55 -26.85 61.61
N VAL A 6 54.32 -26.76 61.09
CA VAL A 6 53.92 -26.37 59.71
C VAL A 6 53.89 -27.55 58.73
N ARG A 7 52.79 -27.60 57.94
CA ARG A 7 52.52 -28.29 56.64
C ARG A 7 52.11 -29.77 56.66
N PHE A 8 50.94 -30.05 56.08
CA PHE A 8 50.70 -30.61 54.72
C PHE A 8 49.18 -30.92 54.63
N ALA A 9 48.36 -30.23 53.83
CA ALA A 9 48.14 -30.33 52.37
C ALA A 9 46.97 -31.27 51.98
N SER A 10 46.34 -30.91 50.85
CA SER A 10 45.25 -31.57 50.11
C SER A 10 43.84 -31.14 50.56
N ARG A 11 42.91 -30.63 49.73
CA ARG A 11 42.73 -30.56 48.26
C ARG A 11 41.92 -29.27 47.96
N ILE A 12 42.38 -28.35 47.11
CA ILE A 12 41.99 -28.19 45.68
C ILE A 12 40.53 -28.56 45.38
N PHE A 13 39.66 -27.54 45.27
CA PHE A 13 38.89 -27.19 44.06
C PHE A 13 38.27 -25.78 44.23
N PRO A 14 38.67 -24.79 43.42
CA PRO A 14 38.01 -23.49 43.33
C PRO A 14 37.16 -23.36 42.05
N ILE A 15 36.43 -22.24 41.95
CA ILE A 15 35.87 -21.60 40.71
C ILE A 15 34.42 -22.04 40.36
N PRO A 16 33.50 -21.14 39.87
CA PRO A 16 33.24 -19.71 40.18
C PRO A 16 31.71 -19.35 40.11
N LEU A 17 31.19 -18.24 40.64
CA LEU A 17 31.18 -16.90 40.02
C LEU A 17 30.90 -16.85 38.49
N ILE A 18 29.73 -17.33 38.03
CA ILE A 18 29.14 -16.99 36.72
C ILE A 18 27.65 -16.65 36.93
N ARG A 19 27.37 -15.42 37.34
CA ARG A 19 26.03 -14.83 37.33
C ARG A 19 26.13 -13.35 36.96
N MET A 20 26.65 -13.03 35.77
CA MET A 20 26.58 -11.66 35.24
C MET A 20 26.99 -11.54 33.76
N ALA A 21 26.53 -12.45 32.88
CA ALA A 21 26.79 -12.32 31.44
C ALA A 21 25.75 -13.02 30.54
N LEU A 22 24.47 -13.06 30.93
CA LEU A 22 23.44 -13.78 30.16
C LEU A 22 22.18 -12.94 29.90
N PHE A 23 22.33 -11.62 29.76
CA PHE A 23 21.24 -10.71 29.41
C PHE A 23 21.44 -9.83 28.14
N PRO A 24 22.63 -9.71 27.50
CA PRO A 24 22.70 -9.03 26.20
C PRO A 24 22.52 -9.99 25.00
N ALA A 25 22.56 -11.31 25.18
CA ALA A 25 22.45 -12.27 24.07
C ALA A 25 20.99 -12.56 23.62
N LEU A 26 19.99 -12.20 24.44
CA LEU A 26 18.57 -12.43 24.07
C LEU A 26 17.97 -11.30 23.21
N LEU A 27 18.70 -10.19 23.00
CA LEU A 27 18.31 -9.08 22.12
C LEU A 27 18.83 -9.22 20.68
N ALA A 28 19.66 -10.24 20.39
CA ALA A 28 20.22 -10.50 19.06
C ALA A 28 19.38 -11.46 18.20
N LEU A 29 18.22 -11.91 18.70
CA LEU A 29 17.27 -12.79 18.00
C LEU A 29 15.92 -12.11 17.75
N MET A 30 15.88 -10.77 17.68
CA MET A 30 14.86 -10.12 16.87
C MET A 30 15.20 -10.42 15.42
N GLN A 31 14.72 -11.58 14.96
CA GLN A 31 14.48 -11.80 13.55
C GLN A 31 13.65 -10.61 13.08
N VAL A 32 14.31 -9.68 12.40
CA VAL A 32 13.66 -8.79 11.46
C VAL A 32 12.90 -9.76 10.57
N ALA A 33 11.59 -9.84 10.75
CA ALA A 33 10.71 -10.29 9.70
C ALA A 33 10.98 -9.32 8.57
N SER A 34 11.95 -9.65 7.71
CA SER A 34 12.13 -8.96 6.44
C SER A 34 10.83 -9.21 5.73
N ALA A 35 9.95 -8.21 5.75
CA ALA A 35 8.89 -8.12 4.79
C ALA A 35 9.55 -8.35 3.42
N GLU A 36 9.10 -9.37 2.70
CA GLU A 36 9.59 -9.69 1.37
C GLU A 36 9.61 -8.38 0.56
N ARG A 37 10.78 -7.97 0.06
CA ARG A 37 10.91 -6.73 -0.71
C ARG A 37 9.93 -6.83 -1.86
N LEU A 38 8.92 -5.95 -1.88
CA LEU A 38 8.02 -5.85 -3.02
C LEU A 38 8.86 -5.50 -4.25
N GLU A 39 8.80 -6.34 -5.26
CA GLU A 39 9.56 -6.19 -6.50
C GLU A 39 9.04 -4.97 -7.28
N PRO A 40 9.89 -4.03 -7.73
CA PRO A 40 9.46 -2.89 -8.51
C PRO A 40 8.71 -3.32 -9.78
N PRO A 41 7.69 -2.58 -10.23
CA PRO A 41 6.79 -3.04 -11.28
C PRO A 41 7.50 -3.27 -12.62
N LEU A 42 8.51 -2.47 -12.99
CA LEU A 42 9.28 -2.73 -14.21
C LEU A 42 10.11 -4.00 -14.10
N GLU A 43 10.65 -4.33 -12.93
CA GLU A 43 11.38 -5.59 -12.71
C GLU A 43 10.43 -6.79 -12.82
N LEU A 44 9.26 -6.69 -12.18
CA LEU A 44 8.22 -7.72 -12.23
C LEU A 44 7.76 -8.00 -13.68
N LEU A 45 7.61 -6.98 -14.53
CA LEU A 45 7.25 -7.18 -15.95
C LEU A 45 8.30 -8.00 -16.74
N TYR A 46 9.57 -7.94 -16.33
CA TYR A 46 10.67 -8.68 -16.95
C TYR A 46 11.02 -9.98 -16.22
N ASN A 47 10.28 -10.34 -15.16
CA ASN A 47 10.44 -11.61 -14.48
C ASN A 47 10.33 -12.78 -15.49
N PRO A 48 11.21 -13.81 -15.43
CA PRO A 48 11.22 -14.91 -16.39
C PRO A 48 9.93 -15.72 -16.51
N LEU A 49 9.04 -15.61 -15.51
CA LEU A 49 7.74 -16.28 -15.48
C LEU A 49 6.63 -15.46 -16.17
N ASN A 50 6.92 -14.22 -16.52
CA ASN A 50 6.00 -13.27 -17.11
C ASN A 50 6.30 -13.10 -18.61
N VAL A 51 5.28 -12.64 -19.33
CA VAL A 51 5.35 -12.36 -20.76
C VAL A 51 4.91 -10.91 -20.97
N LEU A 52 5.73 -10.14 -21.65
CA LEU A 52 5.46 -8.76 -22.06
C LEU A 52 5.39 -8.70 -23.58
N VAL A 53 4.23 -8.31 -24.11
CA VAL A 53 3.96 -8.28 -25.55
C VAL A 53 3.25 -7.00 -25.94
N SER A 54 3.35 -6.67 -27.22
CA SER A 54 2.48 -5.71 -27.90
C SER A 54 1.40 -6.48 -28.63
N GLY A 55 0.15 -6.08 -28.49
CA GLY A 55 -0.97 -6.71 -29.17
C GLY A 55 -2.04 -5.70 -29.55
N LYS A 56 -2.70 -5.96 -30.69
CA LYS A 56 -3.90 -5.23 -31.10
C LYS A 56 -5.12 -5.95 -30.55
N VAL A 57 -6.06 -5.21 -29.98
CA VAL A 57 -7.31 -5.81 -29.47
C VAL A 57 -8.13 -6.32 -30.65
N ASP A 58 -8.39 -7.62 -30.66
CA ASP A 58 -9.18 -8.31 -31.69
C ASP A 58 -10.65 -8.40 -31.26
N GLU A 59 -10.90 -8.86 -30.03
CA GLU A 59 -12.24 -9.03 -29.47
C GLU A 59 -12.25 -8.75 -27.95
N ILE A 60 -13.36 -8.18 -27.44
CA ILE A 60 -13.68 -8.14 -26.01
C ILE A 60 -14.85 -9.11 -25.77
N ASN A 61 -14.58 -10.18 -25.03
CA ASN A 61 -15.53 -11.25 -24.80
C ASN A 61 -16.50 -10.91 -23.65
N PRO A 62 -17.80 -11.27 -23.75
CA PRO A 62 -18.78 -11.09 -22.68
C PRO A 62 -18.43 -11.73 -21.33
N GLN A 63 -17.52 -12.71 -21.31
CA GLN A 63 -17.06 -13.40 -20.10
C GLN A 63 -15.96 -12.61 -19.34
N GLY A 64 -15.69 -11.36 -19.70
CA GLY A 64 -14.67 -10.53 -19.07
C GLY A 64 -13.25 -10.89 -19.49
N ARG A 65 -13.08 -11.24 -20.76
CA ARG A 65 -11.79 -11.59 -21.37
C ARG A 65 -11.51 -10.68 -22.56
N ILE A 66 -10.24 -10.42 -22.84
CA ILE A 66 -9.80 -9.65 -23.99
C ILE A 66 -8.85 -10.50 -24.82
N VAL A 67 -9.11 -10.58 -26.13
CA VAL A 67 -8.27 -11.28 -27.09
C VAL A 67 -7.38 -10.27 -27.79
N PHE A 68 -6.07 -10.48 -27.70
CA PHE A 68 -5.07 -9.67 -28.37
C PHE A 68 -4.42 -10.44 -29.51
N ALA A 69 -4.46 -9.86 -30.72
CA ALA A 69 -3.62 -10.28 -31.83
C ALA A 69 -2.20 -9.76 -31.62
N ARG A 70 -1.26 -10.66 -31.34
CA ARG A 70 0.13 -10.33 -31.02
C ARG A 70 0.82 -9.65 -32.21
N GLN A 71 1.40 -8.48 -31.96
CA GLN A 71 2.20 -7.73 -32.92
C GLN A 71 3.70 -7.90 -32.66
N ASP A 72 4.12 -7.84 -31.40
CA ASP A 72 5.54 -7.87 -31.01
C ASP A 72 5.73 -8.56 -29.65
N VAL A 73 6.92 -9.12 -29.41
CA VAL A 73 7.30 -9.76 -28.13
C VAL A 73 8.45 -8.98 -27.52
N LEU A 74 8.18 -8.30 -26.40
CA LEU A 74 9.17 -7.48 -25.73
C LEU A 74 9.98 -8.28 -24.70
N SER A 75 9.35 -9.26 -24.04
CA SER A 75 10.00 -10.21 -23.12
C SER A 75 9.17 -11.48 -23.02
N ALA A 76 9.79 -12.64 -23.25
CA ALA A 76 9.17 -13.93 -22.98
C ALA A 76 10.24 -15.03 -22.97
N LYS A 77 10.13 -15.98 -22.03
CA LYS A 77 10.95 -17.21 -22.06
C LYS A 77 10.49 -18.18 -23.15
N ILE A 78 9.18 -18.25 -23.38
CA ILE A 78 8.54 -19.11 -24.38
C ILE A 78 7.78 -18.22 -25.35
N ARG A 79 7.86 -18.52 -26.65
CA ARG A 79 7.14 -17.74 -27.67
C ARG A 79 5.63 -17.79 -27.40
N PRO A 80 4.97 -16.64 -27.18
CA PRO A 80 3.53 -16.62 -26.93
C PRO A 80 2.73 -16.96 -28.20
N PRO A 81 1.45 -17.35 -28.09
CA PRO A 81 0.59 -17.62 -29.25
C PRO A 81 0.33 -16.33 -30.07
N GLU A 82 -0.25 -16.50 -31.27
CA GLU A 82 -0.65 -15.37 -32.12
C GLU A 82 -1.87 -14.63 -31.55
N LEU A 83 -2.83 -15.38 -31.01
CA LEU A 83 -3.97 -14.85 -30.27
C LEU A 83 -3.77 -15.10 -28.78
N ILE A 84 -3.81 -14.04 -28.00
CA ILE A 84 -3.58 -14.06 -26.55
C ILE A 84 -4.88 -13.69 -25.88
N ASP A 85 -5.53 -14.68 -25.26
CA ASP A 85 -6.80 -14.53 -24.59
C ASP A 85 -6.59 -14.42 -23.07
N VAL A 86 -6.66 -13.19 -22.55
CA VAL A 86 -6.38 -12.86 -21.15
C VAL A 86 -7.64 -12.47 -20.41
N ARG A 87 -7.72 -12.92 -19.15
CA ARG A 87 -8.73 -12.41 -18.21
C ARG A 87 -8.31 -11.05 -17.68
N VAL A 88 -9.26 -10.13 -17.60
CA VAL A 88 -9.04 -8.77 -17.08
C VAL A 88 -10.05 -8.41 -15.99
N PRO A 89 -9.70 -7.52 -15.04
CA PRO A 89 -10.67 -6.94 -14.11
C PRO A 89 -11.76 -6.15 -14.86
N THR A 90 -13.00 -6.18 -14.37
CA THR A 90 -14.17 -5.57 -15.03
C THR A 90 -13.97 -4.08 -15.35
N GLN A 91 -13.33 -3.33 -14.46
CA GLN A 91 -13.01 -1.91 -14.68
C GLN A 91 -12.15 -1.68 -15.92
N THR A 92 -11.22 -2.58 -16.21
CA THR A 92 -10.32 -2.52 -17.37
C THR A 92 -11.08 -2.69 -18.69
N LEU A 93 -12.20 -3.43 -18.69
CA LEU A 93 -12.97 -3.67 -19.92
C LEU A 93 -13.55 -2.37 -20.50
N ALA A 94 -13.85 -1.38 -19.65
CA ALA A 94 -14.42 -0.11 -20.10
C ALA A 94 -13.40 0.78 -20.84
N ASP A 95 -12.11 0.64 -20.53
CA ASP A 95 -11.05 1.50 -21.04
C ASP A 95 -10.37 0.94 -22.30
N VAL A 96 -10.63 -0.33 -22.63
CA VAL A 96 -10.01 -1.01 -23.77
C VAL A 96 -10.90 -0.91 -25.00
N LYS A 97 -10.28 -0.57 -26.14
CA LYS A 97 -10.97 -0.42 -27.42
C LYS A 97 -10.50 -1.45 -28.43
N VAL A 98 -11.48 -2.09 -29.08
CA VAL A 98 -11.23 -2.99 -30.20
C VAL A 98 -10.51 -2.24 -31.31
N GLY A 99 -9.45 -2.84 -31.84
CA GLY A 99 -8.63 -2.28 -32.90
C GLY A 99 -7.48 -1.37 -32.44
N GLU A 100 -7.38 -1.03 -31.16
CA GLU A 100 -6.23 -0.28 -30.62
C GLU A 100 -5.09 -1.23 -30.18
N SER A 101 -3.86 -0.70 -30.15
CA SER A 101 -2.66 -1.42 -29.74
C SER A 101 -2.31 -1.13 -28.28
N TYR A 102 -1.99 -2.20 -27.56
CA TYR A 102 -1.62 -2.16 -26.14
C TYR A 102 -0.37 -2.98 -25.87
N LEU A 103 0.33 -2.60 -24.82
CA LEU A 103 1.41 -3.35 -24.20
C LEU A 103 0.84 -4.05 -22.97
N LEU A 104 0.92 -5.37 -22.93
CA LEU A 104 0.39 -6.17 -21.83
C LEU A 104 1.46 -7.07 -21.21
N GLY A 105 1.51 -7.04 -19.88
CA GLY A 105 2.25 -7.97 -19.05
C GLY A 105 1.31 -9.02 -18.47
N TYR A 106 1.57 -10.30 -18.74
CA TYR A 106 0.72 -11.38 -18.25
C TYR A 106 1.53 -12.58 -17.78
N SER A 107 0.92 -13.40 -16.93
CA SER A 107 1.45 -14.70 -16.52
C SER A 107 0.54 -15.83 -16.99
N ILE A 108 1.17 -16.97 -17.28
CA ILE A 108 0.48 -18.25 -17.51
C ILE A 108 0.48 -19.13 -16.26
N TYR A 109 1.08 -18.64 -15.16
CA TYR A 109 1.19 -19.34 -13.89
C TYR A 109 0.28 -18.73 -12.83
N ALA A 110 -0.17 -19.56 -11.90
CA ALA A 110 -0.88 -19.17 -10.69
C ALA A 110 -0.25 -19.86 -9.48
N ARG A 111 -0.37 -19.26 -8.29
CA ARG A 111 0.01 -19.94 -7.04
C ARG A 111 -0.92 -21.12 -6.81
N ASP A 112 -0.37 -22.27 -6.42
CA ASP A 112 -1.17 -23.44 -6.06
C ASP A 112 -1.93 -23.16 -4.74
N PRO A 113 -3.28 -23.19 -4.74
CA PRO A 113 -4.06 -22.95 -3.52
C PRO A 113 -3.76 -23.93 -2.38
N ARG A 114 -3.24 -25.12 -2.70
CA ARG A 114 -2.88 -26.17 -1.74
C ARG A 114 -1.43 -26.07 -1.28
N LYS A 115 -0.58 -25.38 -2.05
CA LYS A 115 0.85 -25.20 -1.78
C LYS A 115 1.26 -23.78 -2.23
N PRO A 116 1.08 -22.75 -1.38
CA PRO A 116 1.27 -21.35 -1.79
C PRO A 116 2.65 -21.00 -2.38
N GLU A 117 3.67 -21.81 -2.05
CA GLU A 117 5.05 -21.73 -2.55
C GLU A 117 5.21 -22.29 -3.99
N ALA A 118 4.26 -23.09 -4.46
CA ALA A 118 4.33 -23.76 -5.75
C ALA A 118 3.55 -22.99 -6.82
N LEU A 119 4.12 -22.95 -8.03
CA LEU A 119 3.47 -22.40 -9.20
C LEU A 119 2.90 -23.53 -10.06
N ILE A 120 1.64 -23.38 -10.45
CA ILE A 120 0.95 -24.25 -11.40
C ILE A 120 0.55 -23.45 -12.63
N GLY A 121 0.33 -24.13 -13.76
CA GLY A 121 -0.31 -23.48 -14.91
C GLY A 121 -1.68 -22.94 -14.49
N SER A 122 -1.97 -21.69 -14.82
CA SER A 122 -3.24 -21.06 -14.47
C SER A 122 -4.40 -21.86 -15.09
N PRO A 123 -5.31 -22.44 -14.28
CA PRO A 123 -6.38 -23.29 -14.78
C PRO A 123 -7.40 -22.51 -15.63
N LEU A 124 -7.44 -21.18 -15.48
CA LEU A 124 -8.32 -20.28 -16.21
C LEU A 124 -7.64 -19.61 -17.41
N GLY A 125 -6.40 -20.02 -17.73
CA GLY A 125 -5.58 -19.45 -18.78
C GLY A 125 -4.80 -18.20 -18.34
N PRO A 126 -4.20 -17.49 -19.30
CA PRO A 126 -3.39 -16.29 -19.05
C PRO A 126 -4.16 -15.21 -18.27
N VAL A 127 -3.48 -14.58 -17.32
CA VAL A 127 -4.03 -13.47 -16.52
C VAL A 127 -3.05 -12.31 -16.55
N LEU A 128 -3.57 -11.08 -16.71
CA LEU A 128 -2.74 -9.89 -16.59
C LEU A 128 -2.08 -9.83 -15.21
N ILE A 129 -0.85 -9.33 -15.16
CA ILE A 129 -0.16 -9.14 -13.89
C ILE A 129 -0.90 -8.07 -13.10
N VAL A 130 -1.20 -8.38 -11.84
CA VAL A 130 -1.76 -7.46 -10.85
C VAL A 130 -0.80 -7.36 -9.69
N SER A 131 -0.23 -6.18 -9.48
CA SER A 131 0.68 -5.86 -8.37
C SER A 131 0.67 -4.34 -8.14
N GLU A 132 1.29 -3.86 -7.07
CA GLU A 132 1.39 -2.42 -6.79
C GLU A 132 2.04 -1.68 -7.98
N GLY A 133 1.30 -0.73 -8.57
CA GLY A 133 1.70 -0.03 -9.81
C GLY A 133 1.36 -0.74 -11.12
N LEU A 134 0.77 -1.93 -11.09
CA LEU A 134 0.35 -2.73 -12.24
C LEU A 134 -1.07 -3.24 -12.00
N GLU A 135 -2.10 -2.41 -12.20
CA GLU A 135 -3.47 -2.74 -11.77
C GLU A 135 -4.52 -2.51 -12.89
N PRO A 136 -4.50 -3.33 -13.96
CA PRO A 136 -3.54 -4.38 -14.27
C PRO A 136 -2.38 -3.89 -15.18
N ALA A 137 -1.39 -4.74 -15.44
CA ALA A 137 -0.29 -4.49 -16.38
C ALA A 137 -0.75 -4.39 -17.86
N LEU A 138 -1.49 -3.33 -18.20
CA LEU A 138 -2.01 -3.04 -19.52
C LEU A 138 -1.86 -1.55 -19.81
N PHE A 139 -1.07 -1.22 -20.82
CA PHE A 139 -0.72 0.15 -21.18
C PHE A 139 -1.04 0.42 -22.64
N ARG A 140 -1.37 1.67 -22.98
CA ARG A 140 -1.44 2.07 -24.39
C ARG A 140 -0.07 1.92 -25.05
N ASP A 141 -0.05 1.40 -26.26
CA ASP A 141 1.19 1.20 -27.00
C ASP A 141 1.69 2.52 -27.61
N THR A 142 2.40 3.31 -26.81
CA THR A 142 2.99 4.60 -27.20
C THR A 142 4.51 4.53 -27.24
N ALA A 143 5.13 5.48 -27.95
CA ALA A 143 6.59 5.56 -28.03
C ALA A 143 7.23 5.80 -26.66
N GLU A 144 6.56 6.56 -25.81
CA GLU A 144 6.96 6.88 -24.44
C GLU A 144 6.97 5.63 -23.56
N VAL A 145 5.88 4.85 -23.58
CA VAL A 145 5.80 3.60 -22.81
C VAL A 145 6.83 2.59 -23.32
N ARG A 146 7.01 2.46 -24.64
CA ARG A 146 8.05 1.60 -25.22
C ARG A 146 9.46 2.02 -24.78
N LYS A 147 9.74 3.33 -24.73
CA LYS A 147 11.04 3.84 -24.28
C LYS A 147 11.27 3.55 -22.80
N LEU A 148 10.25 3.73 -21.96
CA LEU A 148 10.29 3.39 -20.54
C LEU A 148 10.55 1.89 -20.34
N LEU A 149 9.77 1.03 -20.99
CA LEU A 149 9.94 -0.42 -20.92
C LEU A 149 11.32 -0.85 -21.43
N LYS A 150 11.86 -0.22 -22.48
CA LYS A 150 13.21 -0.51 -22.99
C LYS A 150 14.29 -0.24 -21.95
N LEU A 151 14.20 0.88 -21.21
CA LEU A 151 15.09 1.15 -20.08
C LEU A 151 14.85 0.15 -18.93
N GLY A 152 13.58 -0.25 -18.73
CA GLY A 152 13.18 -1.19 -17.69
C GLY A 152 13.82 -2.58 -17.77
N ARG A 153 14.38 -2.96 -18.93
CA ARG A 153 14.98 -4.27 -19.20
C ARG A 153 16.19 -4.60 -18.33
N SER A 154 16.92 -3.58 -17.86
CA SER A 154 18.09 -3.77 -17.01
C SER A 154 17.97 -2.94 -15.75
N GLU A 155 18.58 -3.43 -14.67
CA GLU A 155 18.69 -2.73 -13.38
C GLU A 155 19.28 -1.32 -13.58
N HIS A 156 20.44 -1.22 -14.24
CA HIS A 156 21.06 0.06 -14.55
C HIS A 156 20.14 1.01 -15.35
N GLY A 157 19.32 0.47 -16.25
CA GLY A 157 18.36 1.25 -17.01
C GLY A 157 17.22 1.77 -16.13
N ARG A 158 16.63 0.89 -15.30
CA ARG A 158 15.56 1.21 -14.33
C ARG A 158 15.97 2.31 -13.37
N GLU A 159 17.19 2.24 -12.85
CA GLU A 159 17.75 3.14 -11.84
C GLU A 159 18.34 4.44 -12.43
N SER A 160 18.35 4.58 -13.76
CA SER A 160 18.99 5.71 -14.42
C SER A 160 18.23 7.02 -14.24
N ARG A 161 18.94 8.15 -14.35
CA ARG A 161 18.28 9.47 -14.37
C ARG A 161 17.32 9.61 -15.55
N SER A 162 17.66 9.03 -16.70
CA SER A 162 16.79 9.01 -17.88
C SER A 162 15.48 8.26 -17.64
N SER A 163 15.50 7.19 -16.85
CA SER A 163 14.30 6.47 -16.40
C SER A 163 13.47 7.36 -15.47
N LEU A 164 14.10 7.98 -14.47
CA LEU A 164 13.41 8.93 -13.58
C LEU A 164 12.73 10.07 -14.35
N ASP A 165 13.40 10.66 -15.34
CA ASP A 165 12.83 11.76 -16.12
C ASP A 165 11.59 11.31 -16.93
N LEU A 166 11.60 10.08 -17.47
CA LEU A 166 10.43 9.49 -18.14
C LEU A 166 9.30 9.17 -17.15
N LEU A 167 9.62 8.66 -15.96
CA LEU A 167 8.64 8.36 -14.92
C LEU A 167 7.99 9.65 -14.41
N LEU A 168 8.76 10.71 -14.17
CA LEU A 168 8.23 12.03 -13.79
C LEU A 168 7.36 12.66 -14.88
N ALA A 169 7.67 12.42 -16.16
CA ALA A 169 6.81 12.81 -17.27
C ALA A 169 5.52 11.97 -17.31
N ALA A 170 5.61 10.67 -17.05
CA ALA A 170 4.47 9.76 -16.94
C ALA A 170 3.48 10.16 -15.84
N LEU A 171 3.95 10.70 -14.70
CA LEU A 171 3.07 11.27 -13.67
C LEU A 171 2.21 12.44 -14.19
N LYS A 172 2.57 13.07 -15.31
CA LYS A 172 1.81 14.17 -15.92
C LYS A 172 0.92 13.72 -17.07
N SER A 173 0.97 12.44 -17.44
CA SER A 173 0.19 11.91 -18.57
C SER A 173 -1.28 11.73 -18.19
N ASP A 174 -2.17 11.69 -19.18
CA ASP A 174 -3.59 11.36 -18.98
C ASP A 174 -3.85 9.85 -18.86
N ASP A 175 -2.80 9.02 -18.96
CA ASP A 175 -2.90 7.57 -18.83
C ASP A 175 -2.76 7.19 -17.35
N SER A 176 -3.90 6.85 -16.73
CA SER A 176 -3.99 6.53 -15.30
C SER A 176 -3.16 5.29 -14.92
N GLN A 177 -3.05 4.30 -15.81
CA GLN A 177 -2.22 3.10 -15.59
C GLN A 177 -0.74 3.47 -15.64
N LEU A 178 -0.36 4.34 -16.58
CA LEU A 178 1.01 4.84 -16.66
C LEU A 178 1.37 5.71 -15.44
N GLN A 179 0.44 6.52 -14.91
CA GLN A 179 0.63 7.22 -13.64
C GLN A 179 0.88 6.25 -12.48
N ASN A 180 0.10 5.17 -12.39
CA ASN A 180 0.22 4.16 -11.33
C ASN A 180 1.58 3.44 -11.41
N LEU A 181 1.97 2.98 -12.60
CA LEU A 181 3.29 2.41 -12.86
C LEU A 181 4.41 3.36 -12.45
N ALA A 182 4.30 4.63 -12.83
CA ALA A 182 5.34 5.60 -12.56
C ALA A 182 5.47 5.92 -11.07
N ALA A 183 4.35 6.09 -10.36
CA ALA A 183 4.33 6.29 -8.92
C ALA A 183 5.02 5.12 -8.21
N ALA A 184 4.57 3.88 -8.45
CA ALA A 184 5.11 2.69 -7.83
C ALA A 184 6.60 2.49 -8.16
N GLN A 185 7.00 2.63 -9.43
CA GLN A 185 8.41 2.45 -9.81
C GLN A 185 9.32 3.47 -9.13
N ILE A 186 8.92 4.74 -9.04
CA ILE A 186 9.70 5.77 -8.34
C ILE A 186 9.87 5.42 -6.87
N THR A 187 8.84 4.89 -6.21
CA THR A 187 8.83 4.69 -4.76
C THR A 187 9.39 3.34 -4.32
N MET A 188 9.31 2.33 -5.17
CA MET A 188 9.78 0.97 -4.87
C MET A 188 11.24 0.75 -5.26
N GLU A 189 11.83 1.65 -6.08
CA GLU A 189 13.25 1.63 -6.45
C GLU A 189 14.05 2.64 -5.60
N PRO A 190 14.82 2.19 -4.58
CA PRO A 190 15.55 3.07 -3.68
C PRO A 190 16.51 4.04 -4.40
N GLU A 191 17.14 3.58 -5.47
CA GLU A 191 18.09 4.32 -6.28
C GLU A 191 17.41 5.49 -6.99
N LEU A 192 16.14 5.34 -7.40
CA LEU A 192 15.36 6.42 -7.97
C LEU A 192 15.01 7.48 -6.92
N LEU A 193 14.57 7.06 -5.72
CA LEU A 193 14.33 7.98 -4.60
C LEU A 193 15.56 8.82 -4.26
N GLN A 194 16.74 8.21 -4.23
CA GLN A 194 18.01 8.90 -3.96
C GLN A 194 18.41 9.88 -5.07
N ARG A 195 17.88 9.73 -6.29
CA ARG A 195 18.15 10.60 -7.45
C ARG A 195 17.16 11.76 -7.60
N ILE A 196 16.11 11.80 -6.79
CA ILE A 196 15.14 12.90 -6.79
C ILE A 196 15.84 14.19 -6.39
N LYS A 197 15.65 15.22 -7.22
CA LYS A 197 16.13 16.58 -6.98
C LYS A 197 14.97 17.46 -6.51
N PRO A 198 15.26 18.61 -5.85
CA PRO A 198 14.22 19.58 -5.51
C PRO A 198 13.38 20.05 -6.71
N SER A 199 13.96 20.07 -7.92
CA SER A 199 13.26 20.42 -9.17
C SER A 199 12.22 19.39 -9.62
N ASP A 200 12.29 18.15 -9.12
CA ASP A 200 11.40 17.06 -9.50
C ASP A 200 10.14 17.01 -8.61
N LEU A 201 10.26 17.49 -7.38
CA LEU A 201 9.18 17.50 -6.38
C LEU A 201 7.88 18.15 -6.87
N PRO A 202 7.88 19.24 -7.67
CA PRO A 202 6.64 19.80 -8.19
C PRO A 202 5.80 18.80 -9.00
N ALA A 203 6.41 17.88 -9.75
CA ALA A 203 5.67 16.87 -10.51
C ALA A 203 4.97 15.86 -9.59
N ILE A 204 5.68 15.41 -8.54
CA ILE A 204 5.15 14.48 -7.53
C ILE A 204 3.99 15.13 -6.77
N LYS A 205 4.18 16.36 -6.29
CA LYS A 205 3.16 17.12 -5.57
C LYS A 205 1.93 17.36 -6.43
N ALA A 206 2.13 17.70 -7.71
CA ALA A 206 1.03 17.95 -8.64
C ALA A 206 0.16 16.71 -8.84
N LEU A 207 0.74 15.51 -8.98
CA LEU A 207 -0.05 14.28 -9.09
C LEU A 207 -0.87 14.02 -7.82
N VAL A 208 -0.26 14.11 -6.63
CA VAL A 208 -0.97 13.88 -5.37
C VAL A 208 -2.13 14.86 -5.18
N ALA A 209 -1.95 16.12 -5.57
CA ALA A 209 -2.96 17.17 -5.49
C ALA A 209 -4.07 17.03 -6.55
N ASN A 210 -3.84 16.32 -7.66
CA ASN A 210 -4.80 16.17 -8.75
C ASN A 210 -5.92 15.19 -8.36
N ASP A 211 -7.15 15.69 -8.24
CA ASP A 211 -8.32 14.88 -7.89
C ASP A 211 -8.76 13.91 -8.99
N GLN A 212 -8.35 14.15 -10.24
CA GLN A 212 -8.61 13.29 -11.39
C GLN A 212 -7.51 12.24 -11.64
N ALA A 213 -6.39 12.29 -10.90
CA ALA A 213 -5.32 11.31 -11.05
C ALA A 213 -5.69 9.95 -10.44
N HIS A 214 -5.01 8.89 -10.86
CA HIS A 214 -5.24 7.54 -10.37
C HIS A 214 -5.13 7.49 -8.82
N PRO A 215 -6.18 7.09 -8.07
CA PRO A 215 -6.15 7.18 -6.61
C PRO A 215 -5.02 6.35 -5.97
N ALA A 216 -4.74 5.15 -6.49
CA ALA A 216 -3.60 4.35 -6.04
C ALA A 216 -2.25 5.07 -6.23
N ALA A 217 -2.01 5.69 -7.39
CA ALA A 217 -0.78 6.46 -7.64
C ALA A 217 -0.60 7.61 -6.63
N ARG A 218 -1.70 8.32 -6.31
CA ARG A 218 -1.72 9.38 -5.30
C ARG A 218 -1.39 8.82 -3.91
N ALA A 219 -1.97 7.67 -3.56
CA ALA A 219 -1.75 7.00 -2.27
C ALA A 219 -0.31 6.53 -2.11
N ILE A 220 0.25 5.88 -3.14
CA ILE A 220 1.64 5.40 -3.18
C ILE A 220 2.62 6.55 -2.94
N LEU A 221 2.48 7.66 -3.67
CA LEU A 221 3.36 8.82 -3.51
C LEU A 221 3.19 9.50 -2.14
N LEU A 222 1.96 9.56 -1.61
CA LEU A 222 1.70 10.10 -0.28
C LEU A 222 2.41 9.26 0.79
N VAL A 223 2.22 7.94 0.77
CA VAL A 223 2.87 7.00 1.70
C VAL A 223 4.39 7.07 1.57
N ALA A 224 4.91 7.11 0.35
CA ALA A 224 6.35 7.23 0.12
C ALA A 224 6.91 8.54 0.68
N ALA A 225 6.19 9.66 0.55
CA ALA A 225 6.62 10.93 1.13
C ALA A 225 6.69 10.89 2.66
N ASN A 226 5.79 10.14 3.31
CA ASN A 226 5.87 9.89 4.76
C ASN A 226 7.09 9.05 5.14
N ARG A 227 7.41 8.01 4.35
CA ARG A 227 8.49 7.06 4.63
C ARG A 227 9.88 7.60 4.28
N HIS A 228 9.95 8.52 3.31
CA HIS A 228 11.18 9.09 2.77
C HIS A 228 11.22 10.62 2.88
N PRO A 229 11.05 11.20 4.09
CA PRO A 229 10.94 12.64 4.28
C PRO A 229 12.20 13.41 3.88
N GLN A 230 13.37 12.75 3.88
CA GLN A 230 14.63 13.36 3.48
C GLN A 230 14.71 13.58 1.96
N GLN A 231 14.13 12.66 1.17
CA GLN A 231 14.14 12.71 -0.29
C GLN A 231 12.95 13.51 -0.83
N LEU A 232 11.77 13.33 -0.22
CA LEU A 232 10.51 13.86 -0.72
C LEU A 232 10.05 15.13 0.02
N GLY A 233 10.58 15.41 1.21
CA GLY A 233 10.23 16.58 2.02
C GLY A 233 9.12 16.31 3.05
N GLN A 234 9.15 17.04 4.17
CA GLN A 234 8.31 16.78 5.36
C GLN A 234 7.00 17.56 5.43
N ALA A 235 6.95 18.78 4.87
CA ALA A 235 5.82 19.69 5.12
C ALA A 235 4.59 19.41 4.24
N TRP A 236 4.82 19.27 2.93
CA TRP A 236 3.74 19.14 1.95
C TRP A 236 2.88 17.87 2.08
N PRO A 237 3.38 16.69 2.53
CA PRO A 237 2.54 15.50 2.59
C PRO A 237 1.41 15.66 3.61
N THR A 238 1.69 16.29 4.74
CA THR A 238 0.69 16.62 5.77
C THR A 238 -0.42 17.52 5.23
N GLU A 239 -0.04 18.59 4.52
CA GLU A 239 -1.00 19.50 3.87
C GLU A 239 -1.87 18.77 2.85
N MET A 240 -1.27 17.87 2.06
CA MET A 240 -1.99 17.07 1.08
C MET A 240 -2.90 16.03 1.71
N ALA A 241 -2.47 15.33 2.77
CA ALA A 241 -3.32 14.39 3.49
C ALA A 241 -4.54 15.09 4.09
N LEU A 242 -4.35 16.26 4.70
CA LEU A 242 -5.48 17.05 5.21
C LEU A 242 -6.41 17.53 4.09
N SER A 243 -5.85 17.96 2.96
CA SER A 243 -6.61 18.33 1.77
C SER A 243 -7.46 17.15 1.28
N ILE A 244 -6.88 15.96 1.14
CA ILE A 244 -7.58 14.73 0.75
C ILE A 244 -8.75 14.44 1.69
N LEU A 245 -8.54 14.48 3.01
CA LEU A 245 -9.63 14.25 3.98
C LEU A 245 -10.73 15.32 3.90
N THR A 246 -10.39 16.53 3.47
CA THR A 246 -11.31 17.66 3.45
C THR A 246 -12.10 17.74 2.14
N THR A 247 -11.47 17.42 1.00
CA THR A 247 -12.08 17.62 -0.33
C THR A 247 -12.63 16.34 -0.94
N THR A 248 -12.14 15.16 -0.56
CA THR A 248 -12.62 13.90 -1.12
C THR A 248 -14.09 13.72 -0.74
N PRO A 249 -15.00 13.49 -1.71
CA PRO A 249 -16.40 13.20 -1.42
C PRO A 249 -16.52 11.95 -0.55
N ILE A 250 -17.42 11.99 0.44
CA ILE A 250 -17.81 10.77 1.15
C ILE A 250 -18.80 10.06 0.23
N ASP A 251 -18.29 9.28 -0.71
CA ASP A 251 -19.15 8.45 -1.54
C ASP A 251 -19.60 7.23 -0.72
N LEU A 252 -20.91 6.98 -0.71
CA LEU A 252 -21.55 5.82 -0.11
C LEU A 252 -21.12 4.50 -0.81
N ASN A 253 -20.41 4.58 -1.94
CA ASN A 253 -19.87 3.43 -2.67
C ASN A 253 -18.32 3.35 -2.69
N LEU A 254 -17.62 3.87 -1.67
CA LEU A 254 -16.16 3.66 -1.50
C LEU A 254 -15.74 2.17 -1.48
N THR A 255 -16.69 1.24 -1.33
CA THR A 255 -16.47 -0.20 -1.49
C THR A 255 -16.28 -0.64 -2.96
N LYS A 256 -16.71 0.15 -3.94
CA LYS A 256 -16.58 -0.15 -5.38
C LYS A 256 -15.28 0.38 -5.99
N SER A 257 -14.74 1.47 -5.44
CA SER A 257 -13.42 2.01 -5.81
C SER A 257 -12.44 1.73 -4.66
N LEU A 258 -11.86 0.52 -4.67
CA LEU A 258 -10.86 0.10 -3.67
C LEU A 258 -9.75 1.14 -3.52
N ASP A 259 -9.36 1.79 -4.62
CA ASP A 259 -8.24 2.72 -4.68
C ASP A 259 -8.52 4.04 -3.95
N LEU A 260 -9.75 4.55 -4.00
CA LEU A 260 -10.11 5.79 -3.30
C LEU A 260 -10.18 5.58 -1.78
N GLY A 261 -10.65 4.41 -1.35
CA GLY A 261 -10.61 4.01 0.06
C GLY A 261 -9.18 3.93 0.59
N GLN A 262 -8.25 3.36 -0.19
CA GLN A 262 -6.84 3.28 0.17
C GLN A 262 -6.16 4.66 0.26
N LEU A 263 -6.50 5.59 -0.63
CA LEU A 263 -6.01 6.96 -0.56
C LEU A 263 -6.41 7.66 0.75
N VAL A 264 -7.69 7.53 1.14
CA VAL A 264 -8.20 8.12 2.38
C VAL A 264 -7.57 7.46 3.62
N LEU A 265 -7.45 6.13 3.64
CA LEU A 265 -6.76 5.41 4.72
C LEU A 265 -5.30 5.85 4.83
N SER A 266 -4.60 6.00 3.72
CA SER A 266 -3.21 6.48 3.69
C SER A 266 -3.08 7.91 4.25
N ALA A 267 -4.04 8.78 3.93
CA ALA A 267 -4.09 10.13 4.50
C ALA A 267 -4.33 10.11 6.02
N PHE A 268 -5.23 9.25 6.51
CA PHE A 268 -5.45 9.06 7.95
C PHE A 268 -4.21 8.52 8.67
N ASP A 269 -3.60 7.47 8.14
CA ASP A 269 -2.42 6.84 8.74
C ASP A 269 -1.26 7.85 8.82
N MET A 270 -1.05 8.67 7.78
CA MET A 270 -0.06 9.75 7.80
C MET A 270 -0.37 10.76 8.91
N LEU A 271 -1.59 11.31 8.96
CA LEU A 271 -1.97 12.34 9.93
C LEU A 271 -2.00 11.82 11.37
N SER A 272 -2.22 10.52 11.58
CA SER A 272 -2.24 9.89 12.92
C SER A 272 -0.89 9.98 13.65
N THR A 273 0.21 10.13 12.90
CA THR A 273 1.57 10.27 13.44
C THR A 273 1.85 11.68 13.98
N LEU A 274 1.00 12.66 13.67
CA LEU A 274 1.17 14.03 14.11
C LEU A 274 0.78 14.20 15.58
N SER A 275 1.51 15.09 16.25
CA SER A 275 1.17 15.54 17.61
C SER A 275 0.14 16.67 17.61
N SER A 276 -0.08 17.32 16.47
CA SER A 276 -1.02 18.43 16.32
C SER A 276 -2.46 17.97 16.17
N ASP A 277 -3.38 18.79 16.66
CA ASP A 277 -4.81 18.57 16.46
C ASP A 277 -5.21 18.77 15.00
N LEU A 278 -6.16 17.95 14.54
CA LEU A 278 -6.69 18.01 13.19
C LEU A 278 -8.00 18.79 13.20
N PRO A 279 -8.37 19.49 12.12
CA PRO A 279 -9.69 20.10 12.01
C PRO A 279 -10.78 19.05 12.21
N LEU A 280 -11.51 19.14 13.32
CA LEU A 280 -12.43 18.09 13.74
C LEU A 280 -13.51 17.82 12.68
N ALA A 281 -14.01 18.86 12.00
CA ALA A 281 -14.98 18.70 10.91
C ALA A 281 -14.43 17.85 9.73
N SER A 282 -13.14 17.99 9.39
CA SER A 282 -12.49 17.21 8.33
C SER A 282 -12.35 15.73 8.71
N VAL A 283 -12.34 15.40 10.00
CA VAL A 283 -12.23 14.04 10.53
C VAL A 283 -13.61 13.43 10.75
N THR A 284 -14.47 14.09 11.52
CA THR A 284 -15.79 13.61 11.97
C THR A 284 -16.70 13.22 10.81
N ARG A 285 -16.62 13.93 9.68
CA ARG A 285 -17.38 13.59 8.47
C ARG A 285 -17.17 12.15 8.01
N TRP A 286 -15.98 11.57 8.23
CA TRP A 286 -15.63 10.22 7.77
C TRP A 286 -16.22 9.09 8.63
N ILE A 287 -16.83 9.40 9.78
CA ILE A 287 -17.52 8.41 10.62
C ILE A 287 -18.72 7.80 9.86
N GLY A 288 -19.36 8.57 8.98
CA GLY A 288 -20.43 8.09 8.10
C GLY A 288 -19.95 7.36 6.83
N SER A 289 -18.67 7.03 6.71
CA SER A 289 -18.13 6.35 5.52
C SER A 289 -18.74 4.96 5.32
N ALA A 290 -18.95 4.57 4.06
CA ALA A 290 -19.36 3.20 3.72
C ALA A 290 -18.29 2.13 4.02
N ASN A 291 -17.06 2.56 4.31
CA ASN A 291 -15.96 1.69 4.74
C ASN A 291 -15.77 1.84 6.26
N SER A 292 -16.05 0.76 7.00
CA SER A 292 -15.95 0.74 8.47
C SER A 292 -14.53 0.97 8.98
N GLY A 293 -13.49 0.58 8.23
CA GLY A 293 -12.09 0.86 8.59
C GLY A 293 -11.77 2.36 8.52
N ILE A 294 -12.34 3.10 7.58
CA ILE A 294 -12.23 4.57 7.52
C ILE A 294 -12.97 5.20 8.69
N ALA A 295 -14.18 4.73 9.00
CA ALA A 295 -14.95 5.21 10.14
C ALA A 295 -14.21 4.97 11.47
N GLU A 296 -13.58 3.81 11.64
CA GLU A 296 -12.75 3.48 12.80
C GLU A 296 -11.57 4.44 12.94
N ARG A 297 -10.81 4.70 11.87
CA ARG A 297 -9.70 5.67 11.88
C ARG A 297 -10.14 7.06 12.30
N ALA A 298 -11.29 7.52 11.78
CA ALA A 298 -11.86 8.80 12.18
C ALA A 298 -12.22 8.83 13.67
N LEU A 299 -12.89 7.78 14.18
CA LEU A 299 -13.26 7.67 15.59
C LEU A 299 -12.05 7.66 16.53
N LEU A 300 -10.96 6.97 16.16
CA LEU A 300 -9.74 6.97 16.97
C LEU A 300 -9.15 8.37 17.13
N ILE A 301 -9.20 9.19 16.08
CA ILE A 301 -8.74 10.58 16.14
C ILE A 301 -9.70 11.43 16.97
N VAL A 302 -11.01 11.32 16.75
CA VAL A 302 -12.03 12.05 17.54
C VAL A 302 -11.89 11.71 19.02
N ARG A 303 -11.74 10.43 19.38
CA ARG A 303 -11.51 10.00 20.77
C ARG A 303 -10.27 10.63 21.38
N LYS A 304 -9.19 10.74 20.61
CA LYS A 304 -7.92 11.32 21.08
C LYS A 304 -8.03 12.84 21.30
N GLN A 305 -8.71 13.57 20.40
CA GLN A 305 -8.73 15.04 20.39
C GLN A 305 -9.95 15.65 21.08
N ALA A 306 -11.10 15.00 21.00
CA ALA A 306 -12.39 15.48 21.48
C ALA A 306 -13.29 14.30 21.95
N PRO A 307 -12.91 13.59 23.03
CA PRO A 307 -13.62 12.39 23.50
C PRO A 307 -15.11 12.64 23.78
N ASP A 308 -15.45 13.82 24.31
CA ASP A 308 -16.84 14.20 24.59
C ASP A 308 -17.71 14.31 23.33
N GLN A 309 -17.10 14.48 22.15
CA GLN A 309 -17.80 14.54 20.86
C GLN A 309 -17.95 13.17 20.19
N GLU A 310 -17.23 12.14 20.63
CA GLU A 310 -17.24 10.80 20.00
C GLU A 310 -18.67 10.24 19.91
N ARG A 311 -19.42 10.32 21.01
CA ARG A 311 -20.80 9.83 21.09
C ARG A 311 -21.76 10.59 20.17
N VAL A 312 -21.66 11.92 20.17
CA VAL A 312 -22.52 12.78 19.36
C VAL A 312 -22.29 12.52 17.87
N ALA A 313 -21.03 12.39 17.47
CA ALA A 313 -20.65 12.11 16.10
C ALA A 313 -21.14 10.73 15.61
N ILE A 314 -21.06 9.70 16.46
CA ILE A 314 -21.60 8.37 16.13
C ILE A 314 -23.12 8.44 15.94
N GLN A 315 -23.83 9.12 16.83
CA GLN A 315 -25.28 9.25 16.74
C GLN A 315 -25.69 9.98 15.45
N GLN A 316 -25.02 11.09 15.12
CA GLN A 316 -25.26 11.83 13.88
C GLN A 316 -25.06 10.95 12.63
N ALA A 317 -24.04 10.10 12.61
CA ALA A 317 -23.82 9.16 11.51
C ALA A 317 -24.90 8.06 11.46
N LEU A 318 -25.38 7.57 12.61
CA LEU A 318 -26.44 6.57 12.68
C LEU A 318 -27.81 7.11 12.26
N ASP A 319 -28.04 8.41 12.42
CA ASP A 319 -29.27 9.10 11.99
C ASP A 319 -29.38 9.18 10.45
N ASP A 320 -28.27 9.04 9.72
CA ASP A 320 -28.29 8.94 8.26
C ASP A 320 -28.84 7.58 7.81
N SER A 321 -30.03 7.58 7.22
CA SER A 321 -30.70 6.38 6.69
C SER A 321 -29.92 5.68 5.57
N THR A 322 -29.00 6.39 4.89
CA THR A 322 -28.23 5.87 3.75
C THR A 322 -26.92 5.19 4.16
N LEU A 323 -26.57 5.22 5.45
CA LEU A 323 -25.36 4.59 5.98
C LEU A 323 -25.30 3.09 5.64
N ALA A 324 -24.14 2.66 5.12
CA ALA A 324 -23.89 1.28 4.73
C ALA A 324 -24.15 0.30 5.90
N PRO A 325 -24.79 -0.86 5.68
CA PRO A 325 -25.14 -1.80 6.75
C PRO A 325 -23.97 -2.24 7.62
N LEU A 326 -22.81 -2.53 7.02
CA LEU A 326 -21.60 -2.93 7.75
C LEU A 326 -21.06 -1.81 8.65
N THR A 327 -21.04 -0.57 8.16
CA THR A 327 -20.64 0.58 9.00
C THR A 327 -21.66 0.81 10.11
N ARG A 328 -22.97 0.69 9.82
CA ARG A 328 -24.02 0.84 10.84
C ARG A 328 -23.85 -0.18 11.97
N GLU A 329 -23.65 -1.45 11.63
CA GLU A 329 -23.41 -2.51 12.62
C GLU A 329 -22.17 -2.20 13.46
N PHE A 330 -21.07 -1.82 12.82
CA PHE A 330 -19.85 -1.41 13.49
C PHE A 330 -20.08 -0.25 14.47
N LEU A 331 -20.74 0.82 14.04
CA LEU A 331 -21.01 2.00 14.88
C LEU A 331 -21.94 1.69 16.06
N GLN A 332 -22.97 0.85 15.85
CA GLN A 332 -23.87 0.40 16.90
C GLN A 332 -23.13 -0.44 17.95
N ASP A 333 -22.28 -1.38 17.51
CA ASP A 333 -21.48 -2.18 18.44
C ASP A 333 -20.46 -1.32 19.20
N HIS A 334 -19.84 -0.35 18.53
CA HIS A 334 -18.90 0.58 19.15
C HIS A 334 -19.58 1.46 20.21
N LEU A 335 -20.75 2.04 19.89
CA LEU A 335 -21.55 2.83 20.84
C LEU A 335 -21.97 1.99 22.06
N ARG A 336 -22.36 0.74 21.83
CA ARG A 336 -22.68 -0.22 22.90
C ARG A 336 -21.48 -0.46 23.82
N ARG A 337 -20.27 -0.63 23.27
CA ARG A 337 -19.03 -0.81 24.07
C ARG A 337 -18.69 0.44 24.88
N LEU A 338 -18.88 1.63 24.33
CA LEU A 338 -18.71 2.89 25.07
C LEU A 338 -19.66 2.96 26.28
N ASN A 339 -20.94 2.66 26.09
CA ASN A 339 -21.93 2.63 27.18
C ASN A 339 -21.54 1.67 28.30
N LEU A 340 -21.12 0.44 27.95
CA LEU A 340 -20.70 -0.57 28.92
C LEU A 340 -19.44 -0.17 29.70
N THR A 341 -18.58 0.67 29.12
CA THR A 341 -17.34 1.13 29.77
C THR A 341 -17.66 2.19 30.83
N ASP A 342 -18.58 3.10 30.52
CA ASP A 342 -19.03 4.14 31.46
C ASP A 342 -19.84 3.55 32.62
N ASP A 343 -20.70 2.57 32.36
CA ASP A 343 -21.45 1.86 33.42
C ASP A 343 -20.49 1.15 34.40
N LYS A 344 -19.40 0.59 33.91
CA LYS A 344 -18.37 -0.01 34.77
C LYS A 344 -17.61 1.04 35.58
N ALA A 345 -17.20 2.14 34.95
CA ALA A 345 -16.50 3.24 35.61
C ALA A 345 -17.37 3.87 36.73
N HIS A 346 -18.66 4.04 36.47
CA HIS A 346 -19.60 4.60 37.44
C HIS A 346 -19.80 3.67 38.64
N ASN A 347 -19.97 2.37 38.42
CA ASN A 347 -20.12 1.37 39.48
C ASN A 347 -18.85 1.22 40.36
N THR A 348 -17.65 1.34 39.79
CA THR A 348 -16.41 1.32 40.57
C THR A 348 -16.18 2.59 41.41
N ALA A 349 -16.69 3.74 40.95
CA ALA A 349 -16.60 5.00 41.69
C ALA A 349 -17.56 5.03 42.89
N THR A 350 -18.76 4.46 42.78
CA THR A 350 -19.72 4.35 43.89
C THR A 350 -19.30 3.36 44.97
N ASP A 351 -18.58 2.28 44.62
CA ASP A 351 -18.03 1.35 45.62
C ASP A 351 -16.81 1.92 46.35
N SER A 352 -16.02 2.79 45.70
CA SER A 352 -14.88 3.46 46.34
C SER A 352 -15.28 4.58 47.32
N GLN A 353 -16.53 5.05 47.28
CA GLN A 353 -17.09 6.02 48.24
C GLN A 353 -17.77 5.35 49.44
N LYS A 354 -17.85 4.01 49.47
CA LYS A 354 -18.44 3.22 50.57
C LYS A 354 -17.39 2.62 51.51
N HIS A 355 -16.12 2.94 51.32
CA HIS A 355 -15.00 2.59 52.20
C HIS A 355 -14.28 3.88 52.61
#